data_AF-G7YHN5-F1
#
_entry.id   AF-G7YHN5-F1
#
_cell.length_a   1.000
_cell.length_b   1.000
_cell.length_c   1.000
_cell.angle_alpha   90.00
_cell.angle_beta   90.00
_cell.angle_gamma   90.00
#
_symmetry.space_group_name_H-M   'P 1'
#
loop_
_entity.id
_entity.type
_entity.pdbx_description
1 polymer ?
#
loop_
_entity_poly.entity_id
_entity_poly.type
_entity_poly.pdbx_seq_one_letter_code
_entity_poly.pdbx_strand_id
1 'polypeptide(L)'
;MGGLSLSTPCTAVNKICASGMKSIMLAAQSIALGHQSVICAGGMESMSNAPFYLARQMPTYGGAQLLDSVVWDGLTDSKYGIHMGRCCEKTVSDLKITREEQDAYAKLSYERSQTAAKNDVFLSEITPVQIANKKSPTGFDEVSEDEEYKRVDFQRFPTLKPAFVRAEDGGTITAANASTLNDGAAAAILASASYAAKDRTLKPLARIVAYADAATDTIDFSIAPHLAVEKLLTITGVKKEDVVLWEINEAFSAVVLANMRLLGLDVKNVNVHGGAVSCGHPVG
;
A
#
# COMPACT_ATOMS: atom_id res chain seq x y z
N MET A 1 -17.82 8.66 -14.37
CA MET A 1 -16.55 8.00 -14.74
C MET A 1 -15.70 8.94 -15.59
N GLY A 2 -14.84 9.75 -14.96
CA GLY A 2 -13.63 10.37 -15.52
C GLY A 2 -13.60 10.93 -16.96
N GLY A 3 -14.74 11.28 -17.57
CA GLY A 3 -14.79 11.69 -18.99
C GLY A 3 -14.56 10.58 -20.02
N LEU A 4 -14.55 9.30 -19.61
CA LEU A 4 -14.39 8.15 -20.52
C LEU A 4 -15.70 7.83 -21.26
N SER A 5 -15.61 7.17 -22.42
CA SER A 5 -16.76 6.72 -23.19
C SER A 5 -17.67 5.80 -22.36
N LEU A 6 -18.99 5.93 -22.53
CA LEU A 6 -19.99 5.06 -21.90
C LEU A 6 -19.84 3.57 -22.28
N SER A 7 -19.16 3.29 -23.39
CA SER A 7 -18.85 1.94 -23.85
C SER A 7 -17.66 1.31 -23.12
N THR A 8 -17.00 2.01 -22.18
CA THR A 8 -15.82 1.51 -21.47
C THR A 8 -16.25 0.55 -20.34
N PRO A 9 -15.96 -0.75 -20.44
CA PRO A 9 -16.30 -1.70 -19.38
C PRO A 9 -15.40 -1.48 -18.16
N CYS A 10 -15.97 -1.65 -16.96
CA CYS A 10 -15.27 -1.45 -15.69
C CYS A 10 -15.45 -2.65 -14.76
N THR A 11 -14.46 -2.91 -13.91
CA THR A 11 -14.52 -3.95 -12.89
C THR A 11 -13.79 -3.46 -11.64
N ALA A 12 -14.47 -3.50 -10.49
CA ALA A 12 -13.83 -3.27 -9.20
C ALA A 12 -13.17 -4.56 -8.71
N VAL A 13 -11.93 -4.46 -8.26
CA VAL A 13 -11.14 -5.60 -7.77
C VAL A 13 -10.90 -5.40 -6.29
N ASN A 14 -11.23 -6.39 -5.47
CA ASN A 14 -10.89 -6.40 -4.05
C ASN A 14 -9.97 -7.58 -3.74
N LYS A 15 -8.75 -7.25 -3.32
CA LYS A 15 -7.75 -8.14 -2.72
C LYS A 15 -7.07 -7.42 -1.53
N ILE A 16 -7.84 -6.67 -0.75
CA ILE A 16 -7.37 -5.84 0.38
C ILE A 16 -6.20 -4.94 -0.08
N CYS A 17 -5.07 -4.88 0.64
CA CYS A 17 -3.90 -4.07 0.33
C CYS A 17 -3.27 -4.35 -1.05
N ALA A 18 -3.60 -5.49 -1.67
CA ALA A 18 -3.07 -5.90 -2.96
C ALA A 18 -4.01 -5.58 -4.14
N SER A 19 -5.11 -4.86 -3.92
CA SER A 19 -6.15 -4.60 -4.93
C SER A 19 -5.60 -3.85 -6.15
N GLY A 20 -4.89 -2.73 -5.94
CA GLY A 20 -4.30 -1.94 -7.01
C GLY A 20 -3.27 -2.72 -7.83
N MET A 21 -2.38 -3.47 -7.18
CA MET A 21 -1.43 -4.33 -7.88
C MET A 21 -2.14 -5.48 -8.63
N LYS A 22 -3.19 -6.07 -8.04
CA LYS A 22 -3.95 -7.15 -8.67
C LYS A 22 -4.71 -6.67 -9.89
N SER A 23 -5.23 -5.44 -9.90
CA SER A 23 -5.91 -4.87 -11.07
C SER A 23 -4.94 -4.71 -12.25
N ILE A 24 -3.69 -4.28 -12.00
CA ILE A 24 -2.62 -4.22 -13.00
C ILE A 24 -2.31 -5.62 -13.54
N MET A 25 -2.23 -6.64 -12.68
CA MET A 25 -2.01 -8.03 -13.10
C MET A 25 -3.13 -8.55 -14.00
N LEU A 26 -4.40 -8.33 -13.63
CA LEU A 26 -5.56 -8.75 -14.43
C LEU A 26 -5.61 -8.01 -15.78
N ALA A 27 -5.26 -6.73 -15.80
CA ALA A 27 -5.15 -5.95 -17.03
C ALA A 27 -4.05 -6.49 -17.94
N ALA A 28 -2.88 -6.79 -17.40
CA ALA A 28 -1.77 -7.41 -18.14
C ALA A 28 -2.17 -8.78 -18.72
N GLN A 29 -2.92 -9.59 -17.98
CA GLN A 29 -3.46 -10.88 -18.48
C GLN A 29 -4.41 -10.68 -19.66
N SER A 30 -5.37 -9.77 -19.55
CA SER A 30 -6.34 -9.48 -20.63
C SER A 30 -5.64 -8.99 -21.90
N ILE A 31 -4.62 -8.15 -21.77
CA ILE A 31 -3.80 -7.68 -22.88
C ILE A 31 -2.96 -8.81 -23.48
N ALA A 32 -2.33 -9.64 -22.65
CA ALA A 32 -1.52 -10.78 -23.11
C ALA A 32 -2.35 -11.83 -23.87
N LEU A 33 -3.62 -12.01 -23.50
CA LEU A 33 -4.57 -12.88 -24.20
C LEU A 33 -5.14 -12.26 -25.48
N GLY A 34 -4.83 -11.00 -25.77
CA GLY A 34 -5.31 -10.28 -26.95
C GLY A 34 -6.78 -9.84 -26.86
N HIS A 35 -7.40 -9.90 -25.68
CA HIS A 35 -8.79 -9.47 -25.50
C HIS A 35 -8.93 -7.95 -25.56
N GLN A 36 -7.91 -7.22 -25.10
CA GLN A 36 -7.86 -5.77 -25.11
C GLN A 36 -6.46 -5.30 -25.53
N SER A 37 -6.38 -4.12 -26.15
CA SER A 37 -5.10 -3.51 -26.53
C SER A 37 -4.62 -2.45 -25.54
N VAL A 38 -5.54 -1.82 -24.81
CA VAL A 38 -5.27 -0.75 -23.85
C VAL A 38 -6.22 -0.90 -22.67
N ILE A 39 -5.71 -0.79 -21.44
CA ILE A 39 -6.50 -0.82 -20.20
C ILE A 39 -5.92 0.21 -19.22
N CYS A 40 -6.80 0.99 -18.57
CA CYS A 40 -6.44 1.75 -17.37
C CYS A 40 -6.65 0.84 -16.14
N ALA A 41 -5.62 0.65 -15.32
CA ALA A 41 -5.66 -0.18 -14.12
C ALA A 41 -5.00 0.56 -12.96
N GLY A 42 -5.42 0.27 -11.73
CA GLY A 42 -4.98 1.02 -10.56
C GLY A 42 -5.75 0.66 -9.30
N GLY A 43 -5.63 1.52 -8.30
CA GLY A 43 -6.29 1.42 -7.00
C GLY A 43 -6.79 2.80 -6.55
N MET A 44 -7.82 2.80 -5.73
CA MET A 44 -8.34 4.01 -5.10
C MET A 44 -8.97 3.66 -3.77
N GLU A 45 -8.77 4.52 -2.77
CA GLU A 45 -9.37 4.36 -1.46
C GLU A 45 -9.70 5.73 -0.86
N SER A 46 -10.82 5.81 -0.15
CA SER A 46 -11.07 6.93 0.74
C SER A 46 -11.51 6.45 2.12
N MET A 47 -10.51 6.20 2.97
CA MET A 47 -10.71 5.73 4.33
C MET A 47 -11.41 6.77 5.20
N SER A 48 -11.23 8.07 4.91
CA SER A 48 -11.94 9.15 5.62
C SER A 48 -13.45 9.15 5.38
N ASN A 49 -13.91 8.58 4.26
CA ASN A 49 -15.33 8.48 3.90
C ASN A 49 -15.93 7.09 4.19
N ALA A 50 -15.18 6.21 4.84
CA ALA A 50 -15.64 4.88 5.19
C ALA A 50 -16.83 4.96 6.18
N PRO A 51 -17.96 4.28 5.91
CA PRO A 51 -19.15 4.37 6.74
C PRO A 51 -19.08 3.51 8.01
N PHE A 52 -20.04 3.72 8.91
CA PHE A 52 -20.37 2.74 9.94
C PHE A 52 -21.50 1.83 9.47
N TYR A 53 -21.45 0.55 9.85
CA TYR A 53 -22.48 -0.44 9.57
C TYR A 53 -23.38 -0.68 10.78
N LEU A 54 -24.67 -0.85 10.51
CA LEU A 54 -25.65 -1.39 11.46
C LEU A 54 -26.25 -2.65 10.86
N ALA A 55 -26.37 -3.70 11.67
CA ALA A 55 -27.06 -4.91 11.25
C ALA A 55 -28.50 -4.57 10.80
N ARG A 56 -28.98 -5.22 9.73
CA ARG A 56 -30.32 -4.98 9.18
C ARG A 56 -31.45 -5.33 10.15
N GLN A 57 -31.18 -6.19 11.13
CA GLN A 57 -32.17 -6.68 12.08
C GLN A 57 -32.51 -5.60 13.12
N MET A 58 -33.75 -5.62 13.63
CA MET A 58 -34.15 -4.69 14.69
C MET A 58 -33.30 -4.93 15.95
N PRO A 59 -32.77 -3.87 16.58
CA PRO A 59 -32.06 -4.00 17.85
C PRO A 59 -32.94 -4.72 18.88
N THR A 60 -32.40 -5.76 19.50
CA THR A 60 -33.05 -6.41 20.64
C THR A 60 -32.88 -5.57 21.91
N TYR A 61 -33.63 -5.91 22.97
CA TYR A 61 -33.38 -5.33 24.29
C TYR A 61 -31.90 -5.52 24.67
N GLY A 62 -31.22 -4.43 25.06
CA GLY A 62 -29.76 -4.40 25.29
C GLY A 62 -28.98 -3.55 24.29
N GLY A 63 -29.59 -3.13 23.17
CA GLY A 63 -29.00 -2.19 22.21
C GLY A 63 -28.43 -2.85 20.95
N ALA A 64 -27.77 -2.05 20.12
CA ALA A 64 -27.10 -2.50 18.91
C ALA A 64 -25.71 -1.85 18.77
N GLN A 65 -24.80 -2.55 18.11
CA GLN A 65 -23.45 -2.09 17.85
C GLN A 65 -23.35 -1.54 16.42
N LEU A 66 -22.76 -0.35 16.30
CA LEU A 66 -22.28 0.17 15.01
C LEU A 66 -20.85 -0.35 14.78
N LEU A 67 -20.60 -0.89 13.59
CA LEU A 67 -19.28 -1.41 13.20
C LEU A 67 -18.59 -0.37 12.32
N ASP A 68 -17.34 -0.03 12.63
CA ASP A 68 -16.50 0.79 11.77
C ASP A 68 -16.05 -0.05 10.56
N SER A 69 -16.38 0.37 9.34
CA SER A 69 -16.03 -0.41 8.14
C SER A 69 -14.53 -0.49 7.86
N VAL A 70 -13.74 0.53 8.23
CA VAL A 70 -12.28 0.48 8.10
C VAL A 70 -11.74 -0.67 8.92
N VAL A 71 -12.17 -0.76 10.17
CA VAL A 71 -11.72 -1.81 11.09
C VAL A 71 -12.29 -3.17 10.68
N TRP A 72 -13.58 -3.23 10.36
CA TRP A 72 -14.29 -4.48 10.13
C TRP A 72 -13.92 -5.15 8.81
N ASP A 73 -13.92 -4.41 7.69
CA ASP A 73 -13.65 -4.97 6.36
C ASP A 73 -12.16 -4.92 6.00
N GLY A 74 -11.44 -3.89 6.47
CA GLY A 74 -10.06 -3.63 6.05
C GLY A 74 -8.98 -4.16 7.00
N LEU A 75 -9.18 -4.00 8.31
CA LEU A 75 -8.09 -4.13 9.30
C LEU A 75 -8.28 -5.26 10.33
N THR A 76 -9.36 -6.03 10.23
CA THR A 76 -9.60 -7.19 11.10
C THR A 76 -9.43 -8.48 10.33
N ASP A 77 -8.60 -9.36 10.88
CA ASP A 77 -8.40 -10.70 10.34
C ASP A 77 -9.69 -11.50 10.47
N SER A 78 -10.23 -11.97 9.35
CA SER A 78 -11.52 -12.67 9.34
C SER A 78 -11.48 -14.06 9.98
N LYS A 79 -10.30 -14.70 10.06
CA LYS A 79 -10.13 -16.03 10.64
C LYS A 79 -9.91 -15.98 12.15
N TYR A 80 -9.13 -15.02 12.63
CA TYR A 80 -8.73 -14.89 14.03
C TYR A 80 -9.49 -13.80 14.79
N GLY A 81 -10.20 -12.90 14.10
CA GLY A 81 -10.96 -11.81 14.72
C GLY A 81 -10.08 -10.79 15.45
N ILE A 82 -8.83 -10.60 14.99
CA ILE A 82 -7.86 -9.68 15.60
C ILE A 82 -7.38 -8.65 14.57
N HIS A 83 -6.92 -7.50 15.06
CA HIS A 83 -6.40 -6.44 14.21
C HIS A 83 -5.13 -6.87 13.43
N MET A 84 -4.94 -6.40 12.20
CA MET A 84 -3.75 -6.68 11.36
C MET A 84 -2.43 -6.41 12.09
N GLY A 85 -2.38 -5.34 12.88
CA GLY A 85 -1.21 -5.02 13.71
C GLY A 85 -0.87 -6.14 14.72
N ARG A 86 -1.87 -6.82 15.28
CA ARG A 86 -1.66 -7.97 16.18
C ARG A 86 -1.16 -9.21 15.42
N CYS A 87 -1.62 -9.41 14.18
CA CYS A 87 -1.04 -10.43 13.31
C CYS A 87 0.44 -10.14 13.03
N CYS A 88 0.79 -8.88 12.77
CA CYS A 88 2.17 -8.47 12.51
C CYS A 88 3.08 -8.67 13.75
N GLU A 89 2.59 -8.41 14.97
CA GLU A 89 3.35 -8.69 16.22
C GLU A 89 3.76 -10.17 16.36
N LYS A 90 2.98 -11.11 15.81
CA LYS A 90 3.40 -12.53 15.74
C LYS A 90 4.68 -12.66 14.90
N THR A 91 4.71 -12.07 13.71
CA THR A 91 5.89 -12.09 12.83
C THR A 91 7.09 -11.39 13.47
N VAL A 92 6.87 -10.27 14.17
CA VAL A 92 7.90 -9.58 14.97
C VAL A 92 8.53 -10.55 15.96
N SER A 93 7.71 -11.30 16.70
CA SER A 93 8.17 -12.29 17.68
C SER A 93 8.94 -13.44 17.02
N ASP A 94 8.37 -14.04 15.98
CA ASP A 94 8.94 -15.20 15.27
C ASP A 94 10.32 -14.89 14.67
N LEU A 95 10.46 -13.69 14.09
CA LEU A 95 11.69 -13.24 13.46
C LEU A 95 12.60 -12.44 14.39
N LYS A 96 12.20 -12.17 15.63
CA LYS A 96 12.95 -11.36 16.61
C LYS A 96 13.34 -10.00 16.04
N ILE A 97 12.35 -9.27 15.53
CA ILE A 97 12.53 -7.89 15.05
C ILE A 97 12.35 -6.97 16.25
N THR A 98 13.36 -6.19 16.61
CA THR A 98 13.26 -5.36 17.82
C THR A 98 12.46 -4.08 17.57
N ARG A 99 12.00 -3.44 18.65
CA ARG A 99 11.36 -2.12 18.59
C ARG A 99 12.30 -1.08 17.96
N GLU A 100 13.57 -1.12 18.32
CA GLU A 100 14.59 -0.19 17.84
C GLU A 100 14.83 -0.36 16.33
N GLU A 101 14.81 -1.61 15.82
CA GLU A 101 14.88 -1.86 14.37
C GLU A 101 13.67 -1.25 13.64
N GLN A 102 12.46 -1.41 14.19
CA GLN A 102 11.22 -0.88 13.60
C GLN A 102 11.20 0.65 13.59
N ASP A 103 11.59 1.29 14.69
CA ASP A 103 11.64 2.75 14.80
C ASP A 103 12.76 3.34 13.93
N ALA A 104 13.91 2.68 13.83
CA ALA A 104 14.99 3.08 12.94
C ALA A 104 14.57 3.01 11.48
N TYR A 105 13.87 1.93 11.08
CA TYR A 105 13.34 1.81 9.72
C TYR A 105 12.27 2.88 9.44
N ALA A 106 11.35 3.10 10.37
CA ALA A 106 10.32 4.13 10.22
C ALA A 106 10.95 5.52 10.02
N LYS A 107 11.93 5.86 10.86
CA LYS A 107 12.68 7.11 10.72
C LYS A 107 13.33 7.24 9.34
N LEU A 108 13.98 6.17 8.87
CA LEU A 108 14.59 6.14 7.54
C LEU A 108 13.55 6.36 6.43
N SER A 109 12.35 5.78 6.54
CA SER A 109 11.28 6.00 5.57
C SER A 109 10.88 7.48 5.50
N TYR A 110 10.64 8.12 6.65
CA TYR A 110 10.34 9.57 6.70
C TYR A 110 11.48 10.42 6.12
N GLU A 111 12.73 10.15 6.47
CA GLU A 111 13.89 10.88 5.92
C GLU A 111 14.00 10.72 4.40
N ARG A 112 13.70 9.54 3.86
CA ARG A 112 13.68 9.29 2.42
C ARG A 112 12.53 9.99 1.71
N SER A 113 11.30 9.93 2.25
CA SER A 113 10.16 10.67 1.70
C SER A 113 10.41 12.18 1.70
N GLN A 114 10.93 12.73 2.81
CA GLN A 114 11.30 14.15 2.91
C GLN A 114 12.38 14.54 1.89
N THR A 115 13.38 13.68 1.69
CA THR A 115 14.45 13.92 0.71
C THR A 115 13.93 13.82 -0.72
N ALA A 116 13.07 12.85 -1.02
CA ALA A 116 12.47 12.66 -2.33
C ALA A 116 11.56 13.83 -2.72
N ALA A 117 10.71 14.28 -1.78
CA ALA A 117 9.87 15.46 -1.95
C ALA A 117 10.71 16.72 -2.18
N LYS A 118 11.75 16.96 -1.36
CA LYS A 118 12.66 18.10 -1.52
C LYS A 118 13.41 18.12 -2.86
N ASN A 119 13.65 16.94 -3.44
CA ASN A 119 14.35 16.78 -4.71
C ASN A 119 13.39 16.62 -5.90
N ASP A 120 12.10 16.93 -5.73
CA ASP A 120 11.06 16.88 -6.77
C ASP A 120 10.91 15.50 -7.45
N VAL A 121 11.25 14.41 -6.75
CA VAL A 121 11.18 13.04 -7.31
C VAL A 121 9.74 12.68 -7.72
N PHE A 122 8.75 13.08 -6.91
CA PHE A 122 7.34 12.74 -7.13
C PHE A 122 6.62 13.68 -8.10
N LEU A 123 7.29 14.73 -8.60
CA LEU A 123 6.67 15.76 -9.43
C LEU A 123 6.04 15.20 -10.71
N SER A 124 6.64 14.14 -11.28
CA SER A 124 6.11 13.45 -12.46
C SER A 124 5.04 12.40 -12.17
N GLU A 125 4.80 12.08 -10.89
CA GLU A 125 3.93 10.99 -10.46
C GLU A 125 2.63 11.52 -9.82
N ILE A 126 2.68 12.67 -9.15
CA ILE A 126 1.54 13.28 -8.47
C ILE A 126 0.82 14.25 -9.42
N THR A 127 -0.48 14.03 -9.60
CA THR A 127 -1.37 15.00 -10.25
C THR A 127 -2.08 15.84 -9.18
N PRO A 128 -1.94 17.18 -9.18
CA PRO A 128 -2.61 18.04 -8.21
C PRO A 128 -4.14 17.89 -8.22
N VAL A 129 -4.73 17.89 -7.02
CA VAL A 129 -6.17 17.82 -6.81
C VAL A 129 -6.68 19.15 -6.27
N GLN A 130 -7.69 19.71 -6.92
CA GLN A 130 -8.33 20.96 -6.50
C GLN A 130 -9.61 20.64 -5.71
N ILE A 131 -9.65 21.08 -4.45
CA ILE A 131 -10.77 20.88 -3.53
C ILE A 131 -11.54 22.20 -3.45
N ALA A 132 -12.81 22.19 -3.83
CA ALA A 132 -13.63 23.39 -3.82
C ALA A 132 -13.69 24.03 -2.41
N ASN A 133 -13.21 25.26 -2.29
CA ASN A 133 -13.21 26.04 -1.06
C ASN A 133 -13.60 27.49 -1.36
N LYS A 134 -14.86 27.82 -1.07
CA LYS A 134 -15.42 29.17 -1.30
C LYS A 134 -14.71 30.28 -0.50
N LYS A 135 -13.93 29.94 0.52
CA LYS A 135 -13.15 30.90 1.31
C LYS A 135 -11.77 31.18 0.71
N SER A 136 -11.27 30.29 -0.16
CA SER A 136 -10.02 30.51 -0.87
C SER A 136 -10.19 31.59 -1.96
N PRO A 137 -9.23 32.52 -2.14
CA PRO A 137 -9.29 33.53 -3.20
C PRO A 137 -9.43 32.95 -4.62
N THR A 138 -8.92 31.74 -4.86
CA THR A 138 -9.02 31.03 -6.15
C THR A 138 -10.29 30.18 -6.26
N GLY A 139 -11.08 30.07 -5.18
CA GLY A 139 -12.28 29.22 -5.08
C GLY A 139 -11.99 27.75 -4.78
N PHE A 140 -10.72 27.36 -4.65
CA PHE A 140 -10.29 26.01 -4.29
C PHE A 140 -9.00 26.01 -3.46
N ASP A 141 -8.79 24.94 -2.69
CA ASP A 141 -7.49 24.58 -2.12
C ASP A 141 -6.84 23.54 -3.04
N GLU A 142 -5.55 23.69 -3.33
CA GLU A 142 -4.81 22.73 -4.15
C GLU A 142 -3.98 21.81 -3.26
N VAL A 143 -4.11 20.51 -3.48
CA VAL A 143 -3.29 19.46 -2.86
C VAL A 143 -2.41 18.85 -3.95
N SER A 144 -1.12 19.14 -3.92
CA SER A 144 -0.15 18.76 -4.95
C SER A 144 1.04 17.94 -4.43
N GLU A 145 1.04 17.63 -3.13
CA GLU A 145 2.06 16.81 -2.48
C GLU A 145 1.44 15.93 -1.39
N ASP A 146 2.11 14.83 -1.06
CA ASP A 146 1.73 13.98 0.07
C ASP A 146 1.74 14.78 1.38
N GLU A 147 0.79 14.48 2.27
CA GLU A 147 0.68 15.18 3.55
C GLU A 147 1.48 14.52 4.69
N GLU A 148 1.49 13.19 4.71
CA GLU A 148 1.87 12.40 5.89
C GLU A 148 3.35 12.55 6.27
N TYR A 149 4.25 12.67 5.29
CA TYR A 149 5.70 12.68 5.54
C TYR A 149 6.18 13.90 6.34
N LYS A 150 5.34 14.94 6.43
CA LYS A 150 5.57 16.17 7.20
C LYS A 150 5.11 16.04 8.65
N ARG A 151 4.23 15.08 8.96
CA ARG A 151 3.56 14.92 10.25
C ARG A 151 4.37 14.02 11.20
N VAL A 152 5.64 14.35 11.40
CA VAL A 152 6.57 13.51 12.18
C VAL A 152 7.28 14.28 13.28
N ASP A 153 7.43 13.63 14.44
CA ASP A 153 8.30 14.08 15.54
C ASP A 153 9.18 12.90 15.98
N PHE A 154 10.42 12.87 15.46
CA PHE A 154 11.37 11.79 15.72
C PHE A 154 11.72 11.64 17.20
N GLN A 155 11.61 12.69 18.02
CA GLN A 155 11.92 12.60 19.45
C GLN A 155 10.88 11.77 20.20
N ARG A 156 9.65 11.68 19.66
CA ARG A 156 8.57 10.91 20.26
C ARG A 156 8.65 9.42 19.97
N PHE A 157 9.38 8.98 18.94
CA PHE A 157 9.40 7.58 18.50
C PHE A 157 9.63 6.60 19.66
N PRO A 158 10.69 6.74 20.49
CA PRO A 158 10.96 5.80 21.58
C PRO A 158 9.94 5.85 22.72
N THR A 159 9.16 6.94 22.80
CA THR A 159 8.19 7.18 23.89
C THR A 159 6.80 6.66 23.59
N LEU A 160 6.51 6.35 22.33
CA LEU A 160 5.19 5.89 21.92
C LEU A 160 4.92 4.50 22.47
N LYS A 161 3.73 4.34 23.06
CA LYS A 161 3.23 3.06 23.52
C LYS A 161 2.85 2.18 22.33
N PRO A 162 3.07 0.86 22.41
CA PRO A 162 2.53 -0.09 21.44
C PRO A 162 1.01 0.07 21.24
N ALA A 163 0.57 -0.04 20.00
CA ALA A 163 -0.81 0.25 19.59
C ALA A 163 -1.74 -0.98 19.65
N PHE A 164 -1.19 -2.20 19.51
CA PHE A 164 -1.99 -3.41 19.27
C PHE A 164 -1.86 -4.49 20.35
N VAL A 165 -0.69 -4.58 20.97
CA VAL A 165 -0.38 -5.50 22.08
C VAL A 165 0.28 -4.66 23.16
N ARG A 166 0.02 -4.94 24.44
CA ARG A 166 0.62 -4.15 25.53
C ARG A 166 2.13 -4.37 25.57
N ALA A 167 2.87 -3.38 26.06
CA ALA A 167 4.33 -3.45 26.11
C ALA A 167 4.79 -4.62 27.00
N GLU A 168 4.12 -4.86 28.12
CA GLU A 168 4.39 -5.98 29.02
C GLU A 168 4.14 -7.37 28.40
N ASP A 169 3.30 -7.44 27.36
CA ASP A 169 3.01 -8.65 26.60
C ASP A 169 3.91 -8.77 25.35
N GLY A 170 4.93 -7.92 25.22
CA GLY A 170 5.88 -7.93 24.10
C GLY A 170 5.46 -7.09 22.89
N GLY A 171 4.49 -6.19 23.02
CA GLY A 171 4.10 -5.29 21.93
C GLY A 171 5.21 -4.30 21.54
N THR A 172 5.37 -4.09 20.24
CA THR A 172 6.43 -3.25 19.67
C THR A 172 5.94 -2.28 18.60
N ILE A 173 4.84 -2.60 17.92
CA ILE A 173 4.30 -1.78 16.84
C ILE A 173 3.58 -0.57 17.43
N THR A 174 3.92 0.62 16.94
CA THR A 174 3.37 1.91 17.37
C THR A 174 2.79 2.68 16.19
N ALA A 175 2.11 3.79 16.48
CA ALA A 175 1.64 4.71 15.46
C ALA A 175 2.76 5.34 14.61
N ALA A 176 4.03 5.34 15.06
CA ALA A 176 5.14 5.89 14.28
C ALA A 176 5.81 4.87 13.35
N ASN A 177 5.65 3.57 13.60
CA ASN A 177 6.27 2.50 12.82
C ASN A 177 5.23 1.58 12.12
N ALA A 178 3.99 2.05 12.06
CA ALA A 178 2.89 1.52 11.28
C ALA A 178 2.48 2.55 10.23
N SER A 179 1.93 2.11 9.10
CA SER A 179 1.30 3.04 8.17
C SER A 179 0.04 3.68 8.77
N THR A 180 -0.29 4.89 8.31
CA THR A 180 -1.50 5.60 8.73
C THR A 180 -2.71 5.21 7.87
N LEU A 181 -3.89 5.76 8.21
CA LEU A 181 -5.10 5.65 7.41
C LEU A 181 -5.16 6.86 6.48
N ASN A 182 -5.30 6.63 5.17
CA ASN A 182 -5.14 7.69 4.17
C ASN A 182 -6.16 7.59 3.05
N ASP A 183 -6.28 8.69 2.31
CA ASP A 183 -7.08 8.77 1.09
C ASP A 183 -6.13 8.94 -0.10
N GLY A 184 -6.42 8.28 -1.22
CA GLY A 184 -5.59 8.38 -2.41
C GLY A 184 -6.05 7.48 -3.56
N ALA A 185 -5.50 7.73 -4.75
CA ALA A 185 -5.71 6.89 -5.92
C ALA A 185 -4.46 6.90 -6.80
N ALA A 186 -4.18 5.76 -7.42
CA ALA A 186 -3.11 5.60 -8.39
C ALA A 186 -3.62 4.84 -9.61
N ALA A 187 -3.20 5.23 -10.80
CA ALA A 187 -3.60 4.56 -12.04
C ALA A 187 -2.46 4.53 -13.05
N ALA A 188 -2.41 3.46 -13.84
CA ALA A 188 -1.47 3.25 -14.92
C ALA A 188 -2.23 2.88 -16.22
N ILE A 189 -1.76 3.42 -17.34
CA ILE A 189 -2.22 3.00 -18.67
C ILE A 189 -1.32 1.88 -19.15
N LEU A 190 -1.91 0.70 -19.32
CA LEU A 190 -1.24 -0.46 -19.89
C LEU A 190 -1.66 -0.57 -21.35
N ALA A 191 -0.70 -0.88 -22.22
CA ALA A 191 -0.96 -1.16 -23.63
C ALA A 191 -0.14 -2.35 -24.12
N SER A 192 -0.66 -3.07 -25.11
CA SER A 192 0.14 -4.06 -25.83
C SER A 192 1.29 -3.39 -26.57
N ALA A 193 2.43 -4.07 -26.70
CA ALA A 193 3.56 -3.56 -27.47
C ALA A 193 3.17 -3.26 -28.93
N SER A 194 2.29 -4.07 -29.52
CA SER A 194 1.79 -3.87 -30.88
C SER A 194 0.86 -2.67 -31.01
N TYR A 195 0.10 -2.31 -29.97
CA TYR A 195 -0.67 -1.08 -29.94
C TYR A 195 0.25 0.13 -29.82
N ALA A 196 1.15 0.11 -28.84
CA ALA A 196 2.10 1.20 -28.61
C ALA A 196 2.98 1.49 -29.84
N ALA A 197 3.37 0.45 -30.59
CA ALA A 197 4.19 0.60 -31.80
C ALA A 197 3.48 1.30 -32.98
N LYS A 198 2.13 1.40 -32.97
CA LYS A 198 1.38 2.09 -34.03
C LYS A 198 1.50 3.61 -33.93
N ASP A 199 1.74 4.14 -32.74
CA ASP A 199 1.87 5.56 -32.49
C ASP A 199 3.24 5.87 -31.91
N ARG A 200 4.11 6.45 -32.74
CA ARG A 200 5.49 6.80 -32.37
C ARG A 200 5.58 7.90 -31.30
N THR A 201 4.46 8.56 -30.97
CA THR A 201 4.43 9.54 -29.88
C THR A 201 4.34 8.87 -28.51
N LEU A 202 3.86 7.63 -28.44
CA LEU A 202 3.82 6.86 -27.20
C LEU A 202 5.23 6.38 -26.83
N LYS A 203 5.66 6.70 -25.60
CA LYS A 203 6.93 6.28 -25.02
C LYS A 203 6.66 5.40 -23.80
N PRO A 204 6.60 4.06 -23.95
CA PRO A 204 6.41 3.16 -22.81
C PRO A 204 7.49 3.36 -21.75
N LEU A 205 7.08 3.49 -20.48
CA LEU A 205 8.00 3.75 -19.36
C LEU A 205 8.67 2.46 -18.87
N ALA A 206 7.92 1.36 -18.83
CA ALA A 206 8.37 0.06 -18.35
C ALA A 206 7.64 -1.07 -19.07
N ARG A 207 8.16 -2.29 -18.92
CA ARG A 207 7.52 -3.52 -19.40
C ARG A 207 7.23 -4.43 -18.22
N ILE A 208 5.98 -4.90 -18.11
CA ILE A 208 5.62 -5.95 -17.16
C ILE A 208 6.23 -7.26 -17.65
N VAL A 209 7.17 -7.81 -16.89
CA VAL A 209 7.87 -9.06 -17.24
C VAL A 209 7.10 -10.28 -16.76
N ALA A 210 6.67 -10.25 -15.49
CA ALA A 210 5.91 -11.31 -14.85
C ALA A 210 5.24 -10.76 -13.59
N TYR A 211 4.38 -11.57 -12.98
CA TYR A 211 3.69 -11.29 -11.73
C TYR A 211 3.32 -12.62 -11.05
N ALA A 212 3.17 -12.61 -9.73
CA ALA A 212 2.82 -13.79 -8.97
C ALA A 212 1.95 -13.43 -7.76
N ASP A 213 1.02 -14.33 -7.43
CA ASP A 213 0.33 -14.34 -6.14
C ASP A 213 0.86 -15.51 -5.29
N ALA A 214 0.96 -15.26 -3.99
CA ALA A 214 1.18 -16.27 -2.95
C ALA A 214 0.23 -16.02 -1.78
N ALA A 215 0.02 -17.06 -0.97
CA ALA A 215 -0.79 -17.00 0.23
C ALA A 215 -0.18 -17.91 1.30
N THR A 216 -0.44 -17.57 2.56
CA THR A 216 -0.07 -18.34 3.76
C THR A 216 -1.21 -18.21 4.77
N ASP A 217 -1.05 -18.70 5.99
CA ASP A 217 -1.99 -18.43 7.08
C ASP A 217 -2.21 -16.92 7.24
N THR A 218 -3.44 -16.48 7.51
CA THR A 218 -3.79 -15.06 7.47
C THR A 218 -3.09 -14.26 8.58
N ILE A 219 -2.75 -14.91 9.70
CA ILE A 219 -1.92 -14.32 10.75
C ILE A 219 -0.47 -14.07 10.32
N ASP A 220 0.00 -14.78 9.29
CA ASP A 220 1.37 -14.71 8.75
C ASP A 220 1.45 -13.84 7.49
N PHE A 221 0.48 -12.95 7.26
CA PHE A 221 0.43 -12.11 6.06
C PHE A 221 1.72 -11.31 5.83
N SER A 222 2.41 -10.89 6.90
CA SER A 222 3.65 -10.10 6.83
C SER A 222 4.78 -10.79 6.06
N ILE A 223 4.78 -12.13 5.96
CA ILE A 223 5.80 -12.90 5.22
C ILE A 223 5.32 -13.39 3.85
N ALA A 224 4.05 -13.16 3.51
CA ALA A 224 3.49 -13.54 2.21
C ALA A 224 4.19 -12.86 1.01
N PRO A 225 4.68 -11.60 1.09
CA PRO A 225 5.42 -10.99 -0.01
C PRO A 225 6.67 -11.78 -0.39
N HIS A 226 7.41 -12.32 0.58
CA HIS A 226 8.59 -13.15 0.32
C HIS A 226 8.24 -14.37 -0.53
N LEU A 227 7.13 -15.06 -0.22
CA LEU A 227 6.66 -16.22 -0.99
C LEU A 227 6.30 -15.84 -2.43
N ALA A 228 5.67 -14.67 -2.61
CA ALA A 228 5.33 -14.16 -3.94
C ALA A 228 6.58 -13.80 -4.75
N VAL A 229 7.58 -13.18 -4.10
CA VAL A 229 8.86 -12.83 -4.71
C VAL A 229 9.65 -14.08 -5.11
N GLU A 230 9.80 -15.08 -4.23
CA GLU A 230 10.51 -16.32 -4.58
C GLU A 230 9.87 -17.03 -5.77
N LYS A 231 8.54 -17.09 -5.80
CA LYS A 231 7.78 -17.62 -6.94
C LYS A 231 8.03 -16.81 -8.21
N LEU A 232 8.03 -15.49 -8.13
CA LEU A 232 8.29 -14.60 -9.27
C LEU A 232 9.71 -14.77 -9.83
N LEU A 233 10.72 -14.82 -8.96
CA LEU A 233 12.11 -15.05 -9.35
C LEU A 233 12.28 -16.42 -10.00
N THR A 234 11.61 -17.46 -9.47
CA THR A 234 11.60 -18.80 -10.06
C THR A 234 10.98 -18.82 -11.47
N ILE A 235 9.84 -18.15 -11.67
CA ILE A 235 9.14 -18.10 -12.96
C ILE A 235 9.96 -17.36 -14.01
N THR A 236 10.65 -16.30 -13.61
CA THR A 236 11.38 -15.41 -14.53
C THR A 236 12.82 -15.85 -14.78
N GLY A 237 13.41 -16.62 -13.86
CA GLY A 237 14.85 -16.90 -13.85
C GLY A 237 15.72 -15.67 -13.53
N VAL A 238 15.12 -14.55 -13.15
CA VAL A 238 15.83 -13.33 -12.72
C VAL A 238 16.49 -13.63 -11.38
N LYS A 239 17.77 -13.27 -11.23
CA LYS A 239 18.44 -13.39 -9.94
C LYS A 239 18.08 -12.20 -9.08
N LYS A 240 17.97 -12.42 -7.78
CA LYS A 240 17.69 -11.35 -6.81
C LYS A 240 18.70 -10.20 -6.91
N GLU A 241 19.95 -10.52 -7.21
CA GLU A 241 21.05 -9.56 -7.37
C GLU A 241 20.92 -8.69 -8.63
N ASP A 242 20.13 -9.11 -9.62
CA ASP A 242 19.86 -8.35 -10.84
C ASP A 242 18.76 -7.29 -10.63
N VAL A 243 18.03 -7.36 -9.51
CA VAL A 243 16.96 -6.41 -9.18
C VAL A 243 17.57 -5.16 -8.55
N VAL A 244 17.47 -4.04 -9.29
CA VAL A 244 18.05 -2.76 -8.90
C VAL A 244 17.30 -2.09 -7.74
N LEU A 245 15.96 -2.16 -7.77
CA LEU A 245 15.08 -1.54 -6.79
C LEU A 245 13.96 -2.50 -6.37
N TRP A 246 13.64 -2.45 -5.09
CA TRP A 246 12.57 -3.20 -4.45
C TRP A 246 11.58 -2.24 -3.81
N GLU A 247 10.33 -2.32 -4.20
CA GLU A 247 9.22 -1.66 -3.52
C GLU A 247 8.44 -2.72 -2.72
N ILE A 248 8.64 -2.75 -1.42
CA ILE A 248 7.95 -3.63 -0.47
C ILE A 248 7.05 -2.74 0.39
N ASN A 249 5.73 -2.84 0.18
CA ASN A 249 4.78 -1.97 0.87
C ASN A 249 4.93 -2.02 2.39
N GLU A 250 4.91 -0.85 3.01
CA GLU A 250 5.24 -0.66 4.42
C GLU A 250 3.99 -0.62 5.31
N ALA A 251 3.13 -1.64 5.24
CA ALA A 251 1.96 -1.71 6.13
C ALA A 251 2.37 -1.56 7.62
N PHE A 252 3.51 -2.15 7.95
CA PHE A 252 4.27 -1.89 9.17
C PHE A 252 5.76 -1.93 8.84
N SER A 253 6.61 -1.17 9.54
CA SER A 253 8.08 -1.28 9.40
C SER A 253 8.56 -2.73 9.53
N ALA A 254 7.94 -3.49 10.43
CA ALA A 254 8.22 -4.92 10.63
C ALA A 254 7.98 -5.78 9.39
N VAL A 255 7.03 -5.43 8.51
CA VAL A 255 6.78 -6.16 7.25
C VAL A 255 7.99 -6.05 6.33
N VAL A 256 8.54 -4.84 6.17
CA VAL A 256 9.72 -4.64 5.31
C VAL A 256 10.94 -5.34 5.90
N LEU A 257 11.18 -5.18 7.20
CA LEU A 257 12.29 -5.82 7.91
C LEU A 257 12.22 -7.35 7.82
N ALA A 258 11.04 -7.94 7.95
CA ALA A 258 10.82 -9.37 7.79
C ALA A 258 11.19 -9.84 6.37
N ASN A 259 10.68 -9.17 5.34
CA ASN A 259 10.94 -9.54 3.95
C ASN A 259 12.41 -9.29 3.56
N MET A 260 13.05 -8.25 4.09
CA MET A 260 14.48 -8.04 3.91
C MET A 260 15.32 -9.16 4.52
N ARG A 261 15.00 -9.64 5.73
CA ARG A 261 15.69 -10.80 6.34
C ARG A 261 15.47 -12.07 5.51
N LEU A 262 14.23 -12.38 5.17
CA LEU A 262 13.87 -13.62 4.47
C LEU A 262 14.48 -13.68 3.07
N LEU A 263 14.44 -12.56 2.33
CA LEU A 263 15.00 -12.48 0.99
C LEU A 263 16.50 -12.16 0.99
N GLY A 264 17.08 -11.76 2.13
CA GLY A 264 18.47 -11.30 2.22
C GLY A 264 18.72 -10.04 1.38
N LEU A 265 17.87 -9.02 1.53
CA LEU A 265 17.95 -7.75 0.80
C LEU A 265 18.71 -6.69 1.61
N ASP A 266 19.36 -5.79 0.90
CA ASP A 266 20.03 -4.62 1.46
C ASP A 266 19.07 -3.43 1.47
N VAL A 267 18.98 -2.74 2.61
CA VAL A 267 18.11 -1.57 2.81
C VAL A 267 18.33 -0.48 1.76
N LYS A 268 19.55 -0.38 1.18
CA LYS A 268 19.90 0.65 0.20
C LYS A 268 19.11 0.55 -1.11
N ASN A 269 18.55 -0.62 -1.42
CA ASN A 269 17.78 -0.88 -2.65
C ASN A 269 16.29 -1.07 -2.38
N VAL A 270 15.83 -1.00 -1.13
CA VAL A 270 14.42 -1.20 -0.74
C VAL A 270 13.81 0.15 -0.40
N ASN A 271 12.68 0.51 -1.00
CA ASN A 271 11.88 1.72 -0.72
C ASN A 271 12.75 2.99 -0.66
N VAL A 272 13.49 3.25 -1.73
CA VAL A 272 14.57 4.26 -1.76
C VAL A 272 14.04 5.70 -1.66
N HIS A 273 12.76 5.90 -1.93
CA HIS A 273 12.06 7.19 -1.82
C HIS A 273 11.09 7.24 -0.63
N GLY A 274 11.23 6.30 0.31
CA GLY A 274 10.30 6.10 1.43
C GLY A 274 9.14 5.20 1.00
N GLY A 275 8.14 5.06 1.86
CA GLY A 275 6.98 4.22 1.59
C GLY A 275 5.82 4.49 2.54
N ALA A 276 4.95 3.51 2.69
CA ALA A 276 3.65 3.69 3.33
C ALA A 276 3.69 4.07 4.82
N VAL A 277 4.80 3.84 5.55
CA VAL A 277 4.95 4.34 6.94
C VAL A 277 5.01 5.86 6.97
N SER A 278 5.60 6.49 5.94
CA SER A 278 5.78 7.95 5.88
C SER A 278 4.90 8.66 4.87
N CYS A 279 4.49 8.02 3.78
CA CYS A 279 3.60 8.59 2.76
C CYS A 279 2.13 8.24 3.00
N GLY A 280 1.84 7.27 3.86
CA GLY A 280 0.48 6.78 4.14
C GLY A 280 0.09 5.54 3.33
N HIS A 281 -1.03 4.91 3.72
CA HIS A 281 -1.51 3.66 3.12
C HIS A 281 -3.01 3.69 2.78
N PRO A 282 -3.41 4.34 1.66
CA PRO A 282 -4.71 4.06 1.07
C PRO A 282 -4.69 2.59 0.59
N VAL A 283 -5.55 1.75 1.18
CA VAL A 283 -5.43 0.28 1.09
C VAL A 283 -5.65 -0.26 -0.34
N GLY A 284 -6.55 0.37 -1.10
CA GLY A 284 -7.03 -0.09 -2.41
C GLY A 284 -6.09 0.06 -3.60
#